data_AF-A0A0X7BFI5-F1
#
_entry.id   AF-A0A0X7BFI5-F1
#
_cell.length_a   1.000
_cell.length_b   1.000
_cell.length_c   1.000
_cell.angle_alpha   90.00
_cell.angle_beta   90.00
_cell.angle_gamma   90.00
#
_symmetry.space_group_name_H-M   'P 1'
#
loop_
_entity.id
_entity.type
_entity.pdbx_description
1 polymer ?
#
loop_
_entity_poly.entity_id
_entity_poly.type
_entity_poly.pdbx_seq_one_letter_code
_entity_poly.pdbx_strand_id
1 'polypeptide(L)'
;MEKINFPPLIAELTANSALYNQWYNDAELKYGTLSTPILMSWMVEVVQPIVLETSALNSAPEKVHEVVKALYLESLKLIGSGLAMRYKEEYKSAWLLLMQLPHLVLKFPVKIISLLHDVLSNLHTYAPAKTVVWCQLMKNSSFDIKTIEDFKIAGRIYAWKCGLAHLRGRLKEDFQTLSEELKHTILKNLSEEATGQVFEFRWSTHTIKFEGVHGGFKGSEGFFEHPPKLAQIDEYLFATDSINNYALFADQFGKVLLPANTVDSNYILSNSKPFDSVEKWLAEGQEQIDAHKITSIVTTKDTLAFTLQNSYFIYLFSIANE
;
A
#
# COMPACT_ATOMS: atom_id res chain seq x y z
N MET A 1 -29.40 20.14 4.00
CA MET A 1 -29.41 19.05 3.01
C MET A 1 -28.47 19.50 1.91
N GLU A 2 -27.25 18.96 1.88
CA GLU A 2 -26.27 19.31 0.85
C GLU A 2 -26.82 18.86 -0.51
N LYS A 3 -26.79 19.78 -1.48
CA LYS A 3 -27.31 19.54 -2.83
C LYS A 3 -26.17 19.77 -3.81
N ILE A 4 -26.13 18.94 -4.85
CA ILE A 4 -25.28 19.16 -6.01
C ILE A 4 -25.60 20.56 -6.55
N ASN A 5 -24.57 21.38 -6.75
CA ASN A 5 -24.69 22.76 -7.19
C ASN A 5 -23.87 23.07 -8.45
N PHE A 6 -23.18 22.07 -9.02
CA PHE A 6 -22.44 22.22 -10.27
C PHE A 6 -23.34 21.95 -11.50
N PRO A 7 -23.65 22.96 -12.34
CA PRO A 7 -24.65 22.82 -13.41
C PRO A 7 -24.37 21.70 -14.43
N PRO A 8 -23.12 21.46 -14.89
CA PRO A 8 -22.84 20.35 -15.82
C PRO A 8 -23.16 18.98 -15.24
N LEU A 9 -22.87 18.75 -13.95
CA LEU A 9 -23.21 17.50 -13.27
C LEU A 9 -24.73 17.34 -13.11
N ILE A 10 -25.44 18.42 -12.78
CA ILE A 10 -26.91 18.41 -12.70
C ILE A 10 -27.52 18.07 -14.06
N ALA A 11 -27.03 18.69 -15.14
CA ALA A 11 -27.50 18.47 -16.49
C ALA A 11 -27.31 17.01 -16.93
N GLU A 12 -26.11 16.45 -16.69
CA GLU A 12 -25.78 15.05 -17.01
C GLU A 12 -26.69 14.06 -16.26
N LEU A 13 -26.84 14.21 -14.95
CA LEU A 13 -27.69 13.34 -14.13
C LEU A 13 -29.17 13.46 -14.51
N THR A 14 -29.63 14.66 -14.87
CA THR A 14 -31.02 14.89 -15.28
C THR A 14 -31.31 14.26 -16.64
N ALA A 15 -30.43 14.49 -17.62
CA ALA A 15 -30.59 13.99 -18.99
C ALA A 15 -30.56 12.44 -19.05
N ASN A 16 -29.80 11.80 -18.17
CA ASN A 16 -29.61 10.36 -18.13
C ASN A 16 -30.27 9.70 -16.90
N SER A 17 -31.23 10.37 -16.26
CA SER A 17 -31.80 9.94 -14.96
C SER A 17 -32.30 8.50 -14.95
N ALA A 18 -32.97 8.04 -16.02
CA ALA A 18 -33.42 6.66 -16.16
C ALA A 18 -32.27 5.64 -16.07
N LEU A 19 -31.13 5.94 -16.69
CA LEU A 19 -29.95 5.08 -16.71
C LEU A 19 -29.25 5.04 -15.34
N TYR A 20 -29.06 6.20 -14.70
CA TYR A 20 -28.46 6.26 -13.35
C TYR A 20 -29.33 5.57 -12.29
N ASN A 21 -30.67 5.67 -12.42
CA ASN A 21 -31.61 4.92 -11.58
C ASN A 21 -31.54 3.41 -11.81
N GLN A 22 -31.40 2.97 -13.06
CA GLN A 22 -31.19 1.57 -13.38
C GLN A 22 -29.91 1.03 -12.69
N TRP A 23 -28.78 1.73 -12.82
CA TRP A 23 -27.54 1.31 -12.16
C TRP A 23 -27.62 1.31 -10.63
N TYR A 24 -28.37 2.24 -10.05
CA TYR A 24 -28.64 2.24 -8.61
C TYR A 24 -29.40 0.97 -8.20
N ASN A 25 -30.48 0.64 -8.90
CA ASN A 25 -31.28 -0.56 -8.63
C ASN A 25 -30.46 -1.85 -8.82
N ASP A 26 -29.64 -1.93 -9.88
CA ASP A 26 -28.75 -3.06 -10.11
C ASP A 26 -27.72 -3.21 -8.98
N ALA A 27 -27.23 -2.09 -8.44
CA ALA A 27 -26.32 -2.09 -7.30
C ALA A 27 -27.02 -2.52 -6.00
N GLU A 28 -28.28 -2.13 -5.78
CA GLU A 28 -29.06 -2.60 -4.63
C GLU A 28 -29.34 -4.10 -4.69
N LEU A 29 -29.64 -4.64 -5.88
CA LEU A 29 -29.78 -6.08 -6.08
C LEU A 29 -28.50 -6.84 -5.74
N LYS A 30 -27.33 -6.23 -6.01
CA LYS A 30 -26.03 -6.86 -5.79
C LYS A 30 -25.50 -6.73 -4.36
N TYR A 31 -25.66 -5.56 -3.75
CA TYR A 31 -25.03 -5.21 -2.47
C TYR A 31 -26.01 -5.05 -1.30
N GLY A 32 -27.33 -5.15 -1.56
CA GLY A 32 -28.37 -4.82 -0.61
C GLY A 32 -28.70 -3.33 -0.60
N THR A 33 -29.56 -2.91 0.33
CA THR A 33 -30.05 -1.52 0.42
C THR A 33 -28.90 -0.53 0.52
N LEU A 34 -28.84 0.43 -0.40
CA LEU A 34 -27.83 1.49 -0.40
C LEU A 34 -28.37 2.71 0.36
N SER A 35 -27.52 3.31 1.20
CA SER A 35 -27.90 4.51 1.94
C SER A 35 -27.90 5.73 1.02
N THR A 36 -29.08 6.19 0.60
CA THR A 36 -29.25 7.40 -0.21
C THR A 36 -28.60 8.64 0.43
N PRO A 37 -28.70 8.88 1.76
CA PRO A 37 -28.00 10.01 2.39
C PRO A 37 -26.47 9.95 2.24
N ILE A 38 -25.88 8.76 2.34
CA ILE A 38 -24.43 8.57 2.16
C ILE A 38 -24.04 8.81 0.71
N LEU A 39 -24.80 8.26 -0.25
CA LEU A 39 -24.55 8.51 -1.67
C LEU A 39 -24.62 10.01 -2.00
N MET A 40 -25.63 10.72 -1.47
CA MET A 40 -25.77 12.16 -1.72
C MET A 40 -24.62 12.99 -1.13
N SER A 41 -24.21 12.73 0.11
CA SER A 41 -23.02 13.38 0.71
C SER A 41 -21.76 13.06 -0.10
N TRP A 42 -21.57 11.81 -0.52
CA TRP A 42 -20.43 11.41 -1.37
C TRP A 42 -20.43 12.12 -2.73
N MET A 43 -21.60 12.26 -3.35
CA MET A 43 -21.73 12.96 -4.64
C MET A 43 -21.34 14.44 -4.51
N VAL A 44 -21.70 15.11 -3.41
CA VAL A 44 -21.38 16.53 -3.17
C VAL A 44 -19.94 16.73 -2.73
N GLU A 45 -19.47 15.94 -1.77
CA GLU A 45 -18.16 16.13 -1.13
C GLU A 45 -17.00 15.57 -1.95
N VAL A 46 -17.24 14.59 -2.83
CA VAL A 46 -16.18 13.86 -3.55
C VAL A 46 -16.38 13.91 -5.06
N VAL A 47 -17.52 13.48 -5.59
CA VAL A 47 -17.71 13.36 -7.04
C VAL A 47 -17.76 14.73 -7.70
N GLN A 48 -18.54 15.67 -7.16
CA GLN A 48 -18.72 16.99 -7.75
C GLN A 48 -17.39 17.76 -7.89
N PRO A 49 -16.50 17.84 -6.88
CA PRO A 49 -15.19 18.48 -7.04
C PRO A 49 -14.34 17.88 -8.16
N ILE A 50 -14.35 16.56 -8.33
CA ILE A 50 -13.60 15.90 -9.40
C ILE A 50 -14.17 16.28 -10.77
N VAL A 51 -15.50 16.22 -10.91
CA VAL A 51 -16.19 16.57 -12.16
C VAL A 51 -15.96 18.04 -12.53
N LEU A 52 -15.91 18.93 -11.54
CA LEU A 52 -15.61 20.34 -11.73
C LEU A 52 -14.23 20.55 -12.39
N GLU A 53 -13.18 19.96 -11.81
CA GLU A 53 -11.81 20.08 -12.33
C GLU A 53 -11.65 19.42 -13.71
N THR A 54 -12.28 18.27 -13.95
CA THR A 54 -12.22 17.63 -15.26
C THR A 54 -12.98 18.42 -16.33
N SER A 55 -14.12 19.00 -15.96
CA SER A 55 -14.94 19.79 -16.90
C SER A 55 -14.27 21.11 -17.26
N ALA A 56 -13.46 21.69 -16.36
CA ALA A 56 -12.65 22.87 -16.62
C ALA A 56 -11.57 22.61 -17.69
N LEU A 57 -11.06 21.38 -17.76
CA LEU A 57 -10.07 20.97 -18.76
C LEU A 57 -10.71 20.53 -20.08
N ASN A 58 -11.87 19.86 -20.02
CA ASN A 58 -12.64 19.49 -21.20
C ASN A 58 -14.14 19.42 -20.88
N SER A 59 -14.90 20.37 -21.42
CA SER A 59 -16.35 20.48 -21.18
C SER A 59 -17.22 19.77 -22.23
N ALA A 60 -16.62 18.94 -23.10
CA ALA A 60 -17.37 18.22 -24.12
C ALA A 60 -18.36 17.23 -23.46
N PRO A 61 -19.65 17.22 -23.86
CA PRO A 61 -20.69 16.44 -23.17
C PRO A 61 -20.37 14.95 -23.05
N GLU A 62 -19.78 14.35 -24.08
CA GLU A 62 -19.37 12.95 -24.08
C GLU A 62 -18.29 12.64 -23.04
N LYS A 63 -17.37 13.58 -22.81
CA LYS A 63 -16.30 13.43 -21.81
C LYS A 63 -16.82 13.63 -20.39
N VAL A 64 -17.72 14.59 -20.20
CA VAL A 64 -18.44 14.74 -18.92
C VAL A 64 -19.22 13.46 -18.61
N HIS A 65 -19.97 12.91 -19.57
CA HIS A 65 -20.69 11.65 -19.40
C HIS A 65 -19.76 10.49 -19.01
N GLU A 66 -18.65 10.29 -19.73
CA GLU A 66 -17.67 9.23 -19.43
C GLU A 66 -17.13 9.30 -17.99
N VAL A 67 -16.76 10.50 -17.53
CA VAL A 67 -16.21 10.72 -16.18
C VAL A 67 -17.28 10.53 -15.11
N VAL A 68 -18.45 11.16 -15.27
CA VAL A 68 -19.56 11.06 -14.29
C VAL A 68 -20.03 9.62 -14.16
N LYS A 69 -20.20 8.91 -15.28
CA LYS A 69 -20.55 7.48 -15.29
C LYS A 69 -19.56 6.65 -14.48
N ALA A 70 -18.26 6.83 -14.72
CA ALA A 70 -17.23 6.07 -14.00
C ALA A 70 -17.25 6.36 -12.50
N LEU A 71 -17.28 7.64 -12.11
CA LEU A 71 -17.32 8.05 -10.70
C LEU A 71 -18.58 7.52 -10.00
N TYR A 72 -19.73 7.57 -10.66
CA TYR A 72 -20.99 7.09 -10.09
C TYR A 72 -20.97 5.58 -9.88
N LEU A 73 -20.62 4.80 -10.90
CA LEU A 73 -20.58 3.33 -10.80
C LEU A 73 -19.57 2.86 -9.76
N GLU A 74 -18.39 3.48 -9.69
CA GLU A 74 -17.40 3.15 -8.66
C GLU A 74 -17.86 3.60 -7.26
N SER A 75 -18.62 4.70 -7.14
CA SER A 75 -19.20 5.13 -5.86
C SER A 75 -20.23 4.13 -5.35
N LEU A 76 -21.10 3.61 -6.22
CA LEU A 76 -22.07 2.56 -5.86
C LEU A 76 -21.36 1.29 -5.37
N LYS A 77 -20.28 0.86 -6.03
CA LYS A 77 -19.48 -0.29 -5.58
C LYS A 77 -18.81 -0.02 -4.22
N LEU A 78 -18.26 1.17 -4.03
CA LEU A 78 -17.57 1.55 -2.79
C LEU A 78 -18.53 1.63 -1.60
N ILE A 79 -19.72 2.19 -1.81
CA ILE A 79 -20.76 2.29 -0.78
C ILE A 79 -21.37 0.91 -0.51
N GLY A 80 -21.71 0.15 -1.54
CA GLY A 80 -22.32 -1.18 -1.43
C GLY A 80 -21.39 -2.21 -0.77
N SER A 81 -20.08 -2.11 -0.97
CA SER A 81 -19.09 -2.95 -0.26
C SER A 81 -18.85 -2.54 1.20
N GLY A 82 -19.44 -1.43 1.64
CA GLY A 82 -19.26 -0.88 2.99
C GLY A 82 -17.93 -0.15 3.22
N LEU A 83 -17.06 -0.07 2.21
CA LEU A 83 -15.74 0.56 2.33
C LEU A 83 -15.84 2.07 2.53
N ALA A 84 -16.80 2.75 1.88
CA ALA A 84 -17.05 4.18 2.08
C ALA A 84 -17.47 4.53 3.52
N MET A 85 -17.97 3.54 4.29
CA MET A 85 -18.37 3.72 5.68
C MET A 85 -17.24 3.37 6.64
N ARG A 86 -16.58 2.22 6.39
CA ARG A 86 -15.50 1.72 7.24
C ARG A 86 -14.22 2.57 7.17
N TYR A 87 -13.90 3.08 5.99
CA TYR A 87 -12.66 3.83 5.70
C TYR A 87 -12.97 5.17 5.02
N LYS A 88 -13.96 5.88 5.58
CA LYS A 88 -14.56 7.07 4.96
C LYS A 88 -13.51 8.12 4.59
N GLU A 89 -12.68 8.50 5.56
CA GLU A 89 -11.73 9.60 5.40
C GLU A 89 -10.58 9.22 4.46
N GLU A 90 -10.15 7.96 4.50
CA GLU A 90 -9.10 7.43 3.64
C GLU A 90 -9.53 7.41 2.17
N TYR A 91 -10.72 6.86 1.88
CA TYR A 91 -11.24 6.84 0.51
C TYR A 91 -11.58 8.24 0.01
N LYS A 92 -12.15 9.10 0.86
CA LYS A 92 -12.40 10.50 0.52
C LYS A 92 -11.09 11.22 0.16
N SER A 93 -10.06 11.11 1.01
CA SER A 93 -8.76 11.73 0.76
C SER A 93 -8.13 11.22 -0.54
N ALA A 94 -8.22 9.92 -0.81
CA ALA A 94 -7.67 9.32 -2.03
C ALA A 94 -8.42 9.76 -3.29
N TRP A 95 -9.75 9.78 -3.27
CA TRP A 95 -10.54 10.22 -4.41
C TRP A 95 -10.37 11.72 -4.70
N LEU A 96 -10.20 12.55 -3.68
CA LEU A 96 -9.91 13.97 -3.88
C LEU A 96 -8.53 14.23 -4.52
N LEU A 97 -7.63 13.25 -4.60
CA LEU A 97 -6.44 13.34 -5.45
C LEU A 97 -6.78 13.45 -6.94
N LEU A 98 -7.92 12.90 -7.36
CA LEU A 98 -8.38 12.93 -8.74
C LEU A 98 -8.67 14.37 -9.21
N MET A 99 -9.02 15.27 -8.30
CA MET A 99 -9.12 16.72 -8.59
C MET A 99 -7.79 17.32 -9.00
N GLN A 100 -6.68 16.80 -8.47
CA GLN A 100 -5.34 17.31 -8.78
C GLN A 100 -4.76 16.70 -10.06
N LEU A 101 -5.43 15.66 -10.60
CA LEU A 101 -5.00 14.91 -11.77
C LEU A 101 -6.11 14.85 -12.84
N PRO A 102 -6.78 15.97 -13.19
CA PRO A 102 -7.96 15.95 -14.05
C PRO A 102 -7.64 15.42 -15.45
N HIS A 103 -6.41 15.63 -15.93
CA HIS A 103 -5.91 15.10 -17.20
C HIS A 103 -5.87 13.56 -17.24
N LEU A 104 -5.56 12.89 -16.13
CA LEU A 104 -5.59 11.44 -16.04
C LEU A 104 -7.02 10.92 -15.90
N VAL A 105 -7.87 11.61 -15.13
CA VAL A 105 -9.28 11.23 -14.97
C VAL A 105 -10.01 11.28 -16.30
N LEU A 106 -9.81 12.33 -17.10
CA LEU A 106 -10.42 12.45 -18.44
C LEU A 106 -10.00 11.31 -19.38
N LYS A 107 -8.76 10.83 -19.28
CA LYS A 107 -8.22 9.81 -20.18
C LYS A 107 -8.51 8.38 -19.69
N PHE A 108 -8.54 8.17 -18.38
CA PHE A 108 -8.54 6.85 -17.75
C PHE A 108 -9.44 6.79 -16.49
N PRO A 109 -10.71 7.20 -16.55
CA PRO A 109 -11.52 7.46 -15.35
C PRO A 109 -11.71 6.21 -14.47
N VAL A 110 -12.01 5.06 -15.05
CA VAL A 110 -12.15 3.80 -14.30
C VAL A 110 -10.80 3.28 -13.80
N LYS A 111 -9.75 3.38 -14.63
CA LYS A 111 -8.45 2.79 -14.32
C LYS A 111 -7.76 3.50 -13.15
N ILE A 112 -7.83 4.83 -13.07
CA ILE A 112 -7.22 5.57 -11.97
C ILE A 112 -7.92 5.29 -10.63
N ILE A 113 -9.25 5.15 -10.63
CA ILE A 113 -10.02 4.78 -9.43
C ILE A 113 -9.65 3.36 -8.98
N SER A 114 -9.54 2.41 -9.91
CA SER A 114 -9.10 1.04 -9.61
C SER A 114 -7.69 1.03 -9.00
N LEU A 115 -6.74 1.79 -9.54
CA LEU A 115 -5.38 1.86 -9.00
C LEU A 115 -5.37 2.46 -7.58
N LEU A 116 -6.19 3.48 -7.30
CA LEU A 116 -6.36 4.01 -5.94
C LEU A 116 -6.87 2.92 -5.00
N HIS A 117 -7.94 2.21 -5.39
CA HIS A 117 -8.51 1.14 -4.57
C HIS A 117 -7.49 0.04 -4.27
N ASP A 118 -6.72 -0.39 -5.27
CA ASP A 118 -5.69 -1.43 -5.10
C ASP A 118 -4.65 -1.03 -4.05
N VAL A 119 -4.17 0.22 -4.09
CA VAL A 119 -3.18 0.71 -3.13
C VAL A 119 -3.79 0.85 -1.73
N LEU A 120 -5.01 1.41 -1.62
CA LEU A 120 -5.70 1.54 -0.33
C LEU A 120 -5.97 0.18 0.32
N SER A 121 -6.36 -0.83 -0.46
CA SER A 121 -6.57 -2.19 0.02
C SER A 121 -5.30 -2.79 0.63
N ASN A 122 -4.17 -2.62 -0.06
CA ASN A 122 -2.86 -3.08 0.44
C ASN A 122 -2.42 -2.30 1.69
N LEU A 123 -2.60 -0.99 1.72
CA LEU A 123 -2.27 -0.18 2.89
C LEU A 123 -3.15 -0.53 4.09
N HIS A 124 -4.46 -0.72 3.93
CA HIS A 124 -5.32 -1.17 5.03
C HIS A 124 -4.92 -2.54 5.58
N THR A 125 -4.43 -3.42 4.71
CA THR A 125 -3.99 -4.77 5.12
C THR A 125 -2.68 -4.74 5.89
N TYR A 126 -1.70 -3.97 5.43
CA TYR A 126 -0.32 -4.08 5.94
C TYR A 126 0.22 -2.83 6.65
N ALA A 127 -0.38 -1.65 6.44
CA ALA A 127 0.06 -0.39 7.01
C ALA A 127 -1.10 0.63 7.19
N PRO A 128 -2.20 0.28 7.92
CA PRO A 128 -3.44 1.06 7.92
C PRO A 128 -3.25 2.50 8.42
N ALA A 129 -2.37 2.70 9.41
CA ALA A 129 -2.06 4.03 9.96
C ALA A 129 -1.32 4.97 8.98
N LYS A 130 -0.87 4.46 7.81
CA LYS A 130 -0.11 5.22 6.82
C LYS A 130 -0.91 5.58 5.57
N THR A 131 -2.17 5.18 5.47
CA THR A 131 -3.02 5.45 4.30
C THR A 131 -3.17 6.94 3.99
N VAL A 132 -3.43 7.77 5.00
CA VAL A 132 -3.54 9.22 4.83
C VAL A 132 -2.18 9.85 4.47
N VAL A 133 -1.10 9.34 5.04
CA VAL A 133 0.28 9.78 4.71
C VAL A 133 0.57 9.52 3.24
N TRP A 134 0.22 8.34 2.73
CA TRP A 134 0.35 8.02 1.31
C TRP A 134 -0.41 9.01 0.41
N CYS A 135 -1.65 9.34 0.78
CA CYS A 135 -2.44 10.32 0.03
C CYS A 135 -1.75 11.69 -0.01
N GLN A 136 -1.18 12.14 1.12
CA GLN A 136 -0.46 13.40 1.19
C GLN A 136 0.80 13.41 0.33
N LEU A 137 1.56 12.31 0.31
CA LEU A 137 2.75 12.17 -0.55
C LEU A 137 2.36 12.24 -2.05
N MET A 138 1.29 11.54 -2.43
CA MET A 138 0.75 11.60 -3.79
C MET A 138 0.29 13.01 -4.16
N LYS A 139 -0.38 13.72 -3.23
CA LYS A 139 -0.78 15.12 -3.42
C LYS A 139 0.42 16.04 -3.63
N ASN A 140 1.50 15.85 -2.88
CA ASN A 140 2.71 16.66 -3.03
C ASN A 140 3.39 16.47 -4.39
N SER A 141 3.15 15.34 -5.07
CA SER A 141 3.69 15.04 -6.40
C SER A 141 2.70 15.22 -7.53
N SER A 142 1.45 15.60 -7.27
CA SER A 142 0.41 15.60 -8.29
C SER A 142 0.70 16.53 -9.46
N PHE A 143 1.42 17.63 -9.21
CA PHE A 143 1.81 18.56 -10.26
C PHE A 143 2.77 17.92 -11.27
N ASP A 144 3.71 17.08 -10.83
CA ASP A 144 4.74 16.48 -11.69
C ASP A 144 4.30 15.17 -12.35
N ILE A 145 3.21 14.57 -11.88
CA ILE A 145 2.60 13.37 -12.47
C ILE A 145 1.88 13.78 -13.77
N LYS A 146 2.37 13.32 -14.93
CA LYS A 146 1.79 13.64 -16.25
C LYS A 146 1.15 12.44 -16.94
N THR A 147 1.59 11.24 -16.60
CA THR A 147 1.11 10.00 -17.20
C THR A 147 0.54 9.04 -16.16
N ILE A 148 -0.22 8.04 -16.64
CA ILE A 148 -0.71 6.97 -15.77
C ILE A 148 0.45 6.10 -15.24
N GLU A 149 1.57 6.03 -15.95
CA GLU A 149 2.74 5.28 -15.49
C GLU A 149 3.47 6.03 -14.37
N ASP A 150 3.60 7.36 -14.48
CA ASP A 150 4.10 8.23 -13.41
C ASP A 150 3.29 8.02 -12.13
N PHE A 151 1.97 8.00 -12.25
CA PHE A 151 1.06 7.78 -11.12
C PHE A 151 1.29 6.40 -10.47
N LYS A 152 1.42 5.34 -11.27
CA LYS A 152 1.67 3.98 -10.78
C LYS A 152 3.02 3.87 -10.08
N ILE A 153 4.06 4.46 -10.64
CA ILE A 153 5.41 4.39 -10.10
C ILE A 153 5.50 5.23 -8.81
N ALA A 154 5.06 6.49 -8.84
CA ALA A 154 5.03 7.35 -7.65
C ALA A 154 4.19 6.72 -6.53
N GLY A 155 3.01 6.21 -6.85
CA GLY A 155 2.14 5.52 -5.90
C GLY A 155 2.82 4.31 -5.25
N ARG A 156 3.56 3.52 -6.03
CA ARG A 156 4.32 2.37 -5.52
C ARG A 156 5.49 2.79 -4.62
N ILE A 157 6.26 3.80 -5.02
CA ILE A 157 7.38 4.32 -4.22
C ILE A 157 6.86 4.87 -2.89
N TYR A 158 5.76 5.61 -2.89
CA TYR A 158 5.17 6.11 -1.65
C TYR A 158 4.50 5.03 -0.81
N ALA A 159 3.94 3.98 -1.42
CA ALA A 159 3.42 2.84 -0.69
C ALA A 159 4.56 2.07 0.00
N TRP A 160 5.71 1.95 -0.67
CA TRP A 160 6.95 1.46 -0.07
C TRP A 160 7.41 2.33 1.11
N LYS A 161 7.46 3.66 0.94
CA LYS A 161 7.74 4.62 2.02
C LYS A 161 6.77 4.50 3.21
N CYS A 162 5.54 4.05 2.95
CA CYS A 162 4.51 3.80 3.95
C CYS A 162 4.59 2.40 4.58
N GLY A 163 5.61 1.61 4.26
CA GLY A 163 5.91 0.35 4.94
C GLY A 163 5.63 -0.92 4.14
N LEU A 164 5.21 -0.80 2.88
CA LEU A 164 5.07 -1.97 1.99
C LEU A 164 6.43 -2.41 1.44
N ALA A 165 7.30 -2.94 2.31
CA ALA A 165 8.68 -3.33 2.00
C ALA A 165 8.81 -4.30 0.81
N HIS A 166 7.81 -5.14 0.58
CA HIS A 166 7.78 -6.08 -0.55
C HIS A 166 7.76 -5.41 -1.93
N LEU A 167 7.39 -4.12 -2.02
CA LEU A 167 7.39 -3.38 -3.28
C LEU A 167 8.79 -2.96 -3.74
N ARG A 168 9.79 -3.03 -2.85
CA ARG A 168 11.13 -2.48 -3.04
C ARG A 168 11.86 -3.02 -4.28
N GLY A 169 11.69 -4.30 -4.61
CA GLY A 169 12.55 -5.03 -5.55
C GLY A 169 12.63 -4.48 -6.98
N ARG A 170 11.68 -3.63 -7.38
CA ARG A 170 11.57 -3.04 -8.72
C ARG A 170 11.64 -1.51 -8.74
N LEU A 171 11.82 -0.89 -7.57
CA LEU A 171 11.70 0.56 -7.45
C LEU A 171 12.87 1.30 -8.09
N LYS A 172 14.05 0.67 -8.14
CA LYS A 172 15.23 1.28 -8.77
C LYS A 172 14.98 1.48 -10.27
N GLU A 173 14.53 0.43 -10.94
CA GLU A 173 14.22 0.44 -12.36
C GLU A 173 13.03 1.35 -12.65
N ASP A 174 11.95 1.24 -11.87
CA ASP A 174 10.77 2.09 -12.00
C ASP A 174 11.16 3.59 -11.86
N PHE A 175 11.94 3.94 -10.84
CA PHE A 175 12.35 5.32 -10.57
C PHE A 175 13.19 5.91 -11.71
N GLN A 176 14.05 5.12 -12.36
CA GLN A 176 14.89 5.59 -13.46
C GLN A 176 14.08 6.04 -14.69
N THR A 177 12.87 5.50 -14.89
CA THR A 177 12.01 5.83 -16.04
C THR A 177 11.26 7.16 -15.91
N LEU A 178 11.22 7.75 -14.72
CA LEU A 178 10.50 8.99 -14.45
C LEU A 178 11.20 10.22 -15.03
N SER A 179 10.45 11.32 -15.19
CA SER A 179 11.03 12.63 -15.50
C SER A 179 11.88 13.15 -14.34
N GLU A 180 12.86 14.02 -14.62
CA GLU A 180 13.76 14.55 -13.60
C GLU A 180 13.03 15.40 -12.56
N GLU A 181 11.98 16.12 -12.96
CA GLU A 181 11.13 16.90 -12.05
C GLU A 181 10.43 15.98 -11.05
N LEU A 182 9.79 14.90 -11.53
CA LEU A 182 9.11 13.95 -10.66
C LEU A 182 10.10 13.18 -9.78
N LYS A 183 11.27 12.81 -10.30
CA LYS A 183 12.36 12.21 -9.50
C LYS A 183 12.76 13.12 -8.34
N HIS A 184 12.99 14.41 -8.62
CA HIS A 184 13.36 15.38 -7.61
C HIS A 184 12.28 15.51 -6.51
N THR A 185 11.02 15.64 -6.91
CA THR A 185 9.89 15.73 -5.97
C THR A 185 9.75 14.46 -5.13
N ILE A 186 9.91 13.27 -5.74
CA ILE A 186 9.88 11.99 -5.02
C ILE A 186 11.00 11.91 -3.99
N LEU A 187 12.25 12.22 -4.36
CA LEU A 187 13.38 12.17 -3.44
C LEU A 187 13.14 13.10 -2.24
N LYS A 188 12.73 14.34 -2.50
CA LYS A 188 12.39 15.31 -1.44
C LYS A 188 11.32 14.77 -0.49
N ASN A 189 10.32 14.08 -1.00
CA ASN A 189 9.24 13.48 -0.21
C ASN A 189 9.67 12.21 0.55
N LEU A 190 10.74 11.52 0.13
CA LEU A 190 11.30 10.38 0.85
C LEU A 190 12.11 10.83 2.08
N SER A 191 13.01 11.80 1.90
CA SER A 191 13.66 12.58 2.95
C SER A 191 14.45 13.74 2.33
N GLU A 192 14.75 14.80 3.08
CA GLU A 192 15.52 15.95 2.58
C GLU A 192 16.92 15.56 2.05
N GLU A 193 17.53 14.53 2.66
CA GLU A 193 18.85 14.01 2.29
C GLU A 193 18.79 12.81 1.32
N ALA A 194 17.60 12.41 0.85
CA ALA A 194 17.47 11.24 0.00
C ALA A 194 18.13 11.48 -1.36
N THR A 195 18.99 10.55 -1.75
CA THR A 195 19.51 10.43 -3.11
C THR A 195 18.93 9.19 -3.78
N GLY A 196 19.19 9.01 -5.07
CA GLY A 196 18.81 7.77 -5.78
C GLY A 196 19.38 6.48 -5.16
N GLN A 197 20.40 6.57 -4.29
CA GLN A 197 20.97 5.43 -3.55
C GLN A 197 20.00 4.84 -2.52
N VAL A 198 18.92 5.54 -2.17
CA VAL A 198 17.87 5.01 -1.27
C VAL A 198 17.25 3.70 -1.80
N PHE A 199 17.30 3.48 -3.12
CA PHE A 199 16.85 2.25 -3.77
C PHE A 199 17.94 1.18 -3.89
N GLU A 200 19.18 1.45 -3.48
CA GLU A 200 20.28 0.49 -3.53
C GLU A 200 20.43 -0.26 -2.20
N PHE A 201 20.27 0.45 -1.07
CA PHE A 201 20.43 -0.11 0.27
C PHE A 201 19.07 -0.45 0.91
N ARG A 202 19.00 -1.61 1.57
CA ARG A 202 17.77 -2.04 2.28
C ARG A 202 17.58 -1.24 3.57
N TRP A 203 18.67 -0.98 4.29
CA TRP A 203 18.69 -0.21 5.52
C TRP A 203 19.43 1.12 5.29
N SER A 204 19.08 2.15 6.05
CA SER A 204 19.76 3.45 6.00
C SER A 204 21.12 3.44 6.72
N THR A 205 21.32 2.49 7.64
CA THR A 205 22.55 2.36 8.42
C THR A 205 23.41 1.22 7.91
N HIS A 206 24.72 1.42 7.92
CA HIS A 206 25.74 0.41 7.59
C HIS A 206 26.32 -0.22 8.85
N THR A 207 25.58 -0.22 9.95
CA THR A 207 25.99 -0.76 11.24
C THR A 207 25.00 -1.81 11.70
N ILE A 208 25.44 -2.66 12.62
CA ILE A 208 24.53 -3.59 13.29
C ILE A 208 23.56 -2.77 14.14
N LYS A 209 22.26 -2.88 13.86
CA LYS A 209 21.23 -2.13 14.60
C LYS A 209 19.97 -2.96 14.68
N PHE A 210 19.34 -2.97 15.85
CA PHE A 210 18.01 -3.55 16.01
C PHE A 210 16.98 -2.71 15.27
N GLU A 211 16.29 -3.34 14.33
CA GLU A 211 15.27 -2.70 13.50
C GLU A 211 13.86 -3.03 13.98
N GLY A 212 13.70 -3.88 14.99
CA GLY A 212 12.42 -4.22 15.61
C GLY A 212 12.01 -5.68 15.44
N VAL A 213 10.77 -5.97 15.83
CA VAL A 213 10.15 -7.30 15.71
C VAL A 213 9.03 -7.29 14.67
N HIS A 214 8.74 -8.45 14.10
CA HIS A 214 7.58 -8.67 13.24
C HIS A 214 7.02 -10.09 13.40
N GLY A 215 5.73 -10.29 13.19
CA GLY A 215 5.06 -11.57 13.46
C GLY A 215 4.02 -11.46 14.57
N GLY A 216 3.86 -12.52 15.36
CA GLY A 216 2.91 -12.57 16.47
C GLY A 216 2.05 -13.84 16.45
N PHE A 217 1.39 -14.11 17.58
CA PHE A 217 0.50 -15.25 17.73
C PHE A 217 -0.83 -15.01 17.00
N LYS A 218 -1.25 -15.95 16.16
CA LYS A 218 -2.46 -15.86 15.33
C LYS A 218 -3.74 -15.62 16.14
N GLY A 219 -3.80 -16.12 17.38
CA GLY A 219 -4.93 -15.85 18.30
C GLY A 219 -5.04 -14.41 18.79
N SER A 220 -4.05 -13.56 18.51
CA SER A 220 -4.02 -12.12 18.83
C SER A 220 -3.76 -11.29 17.58
N GLU A 221 -4.38 -11.67 16.44
CA GLU A 221 -4.21 -11.04 15.13
C GLU A 221 -2.79 -11.16 14.52
N GLY A 222 -1.97 -12.06 15.05
CA GLY A 222 -0.64 -12.36 14.51
C GLY A 222 -0.65 -13.37 13.35
N PHE A 223 0.52 -13.92 13.04
CA PHE A 223 0.76 -14.71 11.83
C PHE A 223 0.90 -16.21 12.13
N PHE A 224 1.35 -16.58 13.32
CA PHE A 224 1.82 -17.94 13.61
C PHE A 224 1.03 -18.59 14.74
N GLU A 225 0.75 -19.89 14.62
CA GLU A 225 0.15 -20.77 15.62
C GLU A 225 1.21 -21.43 16.51
N HIS A 226 2.42 -21.58 15.99
CA HIS A 226 3.61 -22.05 16.71
C HIS A 226 4.81 -21.11 16.49
N PRO A 227 5.83 -21.13 17.37
CA PRO A 227 7.05 -20.36 17.15
C PRO A 227 7.68 -20.63 15.78
N PRO A 228 7.87 -19.61 14.93
CA PRO A 228 8.30 -19.83 13.55
C PRO A 228 9.77 -20.22 13.45
N LYS A 229 10.08 -20.95 12.38
CA LYS A 229 11.42 -21.23 11.86
C LYS A 229 11.66 -20.41 10.60
N LEU A 230 12.90 -19.98 10.41
CA LEU A 230 13.32 -19.16 9.29
C LEU A 230 14.17 -19.96 8.33
N ALA A 231 14.06 -19.66 7.04
CA ALA A 231 14.99 -20.12 6.03
C ALA A 231 15.27 -19.02 5.01
N GLN A 232 16.47 -19.04 4.45
CA GLN A 232 16.75 -18.34 3.20
C GLN A 232 16.58 -19.32 2.06
N ILE A 233 15.76 -18.96 1.08
CA ILE A 233 15.62 -19.69 -0.18
C ILE A 233 15.84 -18.65 -1.28
N ASP A 234 16.90 -18.86 -2.06
CA ASP A 234 17.43 -17.88 -3.00
C ASP A 234 17.71 -16.53 -2.33
N GLU A 235 17.11 -15.43 -2.83
CA GLU A 235 17.24 -14.08 -2.28
C GLU A 235 16.17 -13.73 -1.24
N TYR A 236 15.23 -14.64 -0.97
CA TYR A 236 14.07 -14.39 -0.13
C TYR A 236 14.21 -15.05 1.23
N LEU A 237 13.64 -14.37 2.23
CA LEU A 237 13.51 -14.87 3.59
C LEU A 237 12.11 -15.45 3.77
N PHE A 238 12.04 -16.65 4.31
CA PHE A 238 10.79 -17.32 4.61
C PHE A 238 10.68 -17.63 6.10
N ALA A 239 9.45 -17.60 6.60
CA ALA A 239 9.09 -17.99 7.95
C ALA A 239 7.94 -19.00 7.90
N THR A 240 8.04 -20.07 8.69
CA THR A 240 6.99 -21.09 8.81
C THR A 240 6.83 -21.54 10.24
N ASP A 241 5.59 -21.81 10.65
CA ASP A 241 5.26 -22.52 11.90
C ASP A 241 4.83 -23.97 11.63
N SER A 242 5.22 -24.50 10.45
CA SER A 242 4.79 -25.78 9.85
C SER A 242 3.37 -25.80 9.28
N ILE A 243 2.53 -24.80 9.58
CA ILE A 243 1.13 -24.71 9.13
C ILE A 243 0.96 -23.54 8.14
N ASN A 244 1.42 -22.36 8.54
CA ASN A 244 1.35 -21.11 7.83
C ASN A 244 2.75 -20.74 7.33
N ASN A 245 2.85 -20.40 6.04
CA ASN A 245 4.11 -20.04 5.38
C ASN A 245 4.05 -18.59 4.93
N TYR A 246 5.12 -17.85 5.21
CA TYR A 246 5.22 -16.44 4.86
C TYR A 246 6.57 -16.09 4.27
N ALA A 247 6.55 -15.22 3.26
CA ALA A 247 7.73 -14.51 2.79
C ALA A 247 7.89 -13.22 3.61
N LEU A 248 9.08 -13.04 4.18
CA LEU A 248 9.45 -11.88 4.98
C LEU A 248 10.15 -10.83 4.13
N PHE A 249 9.56 -9.64 4.09
CA PHE A 249 10.15 -8.46 3.49
C PHE A 249 10.38 -7.42 4.58
N ALA A 250 11.59 -6.88 4.66
CA ALA A 250 11.93 -5.86 5.64
C ALA A 250 12.97 -4.89 5.07
N ASP A 251 12.79 -3.61 5.35
CA ASP A 251 13.71 -2.54 4.97
C ASP A 251 13.50 -1.31 5.88
N GLN A 252 14.22 -0.22 5.57
CA GLN A 252 14.18 1.04 6.31
C GLN A 252 12.79 1.67 6.45
N PHE A 253 11.79 1.27 5.66
CA PHE A 253 10.44 1.83 5.72
C PHE A 253 9.40 0.88 6.29
N GLY A 254 9.63 -0.43 6.31
CA GLY A 254 8.67 -1.35 6.92
C GLY A 254 9.08 -2.81 6.98
N LYS A 255 8.13 -3.61 7.48
CA LYS A 255 8.24 -5.06 7.68
C LYS A 255 6.91 -5.67 7.28
N VAL A 256 6.92 -6.66 6.39
CA VAL A 256 5.72 -7.30 5.86
C VAL A 256 5.94 -8.80 5.79
N LEU A 257 4.93 -9.56 6.21
CA LEU A 257 4.83 -11.00 5.95
C LEU A 257 3.73 -11.21 4.92
N LEU A 258 4.11 -11.74 3.76
CA LEU A 258 3.16 -12.10 2.71
C LEU A 258 2.94 -13.62 2.69
N PRO A 259 1.70 -14.11 2.55
CA PRO A 259 1.45 -15.54 2.43
C PRO A 259 2.27 -16.17 1.29
N ALA A 260 3.03 -17.22 1.60
CA ALA A 260 3.90 -17.94 0.68
C ALA A 260 3.30 -19.31 0.33
N ASN A 261 2.06 -19.31 -0.18
CA ASN A 261 1.26 -20.53 -0.41
C ASN A 261 1.88 -21.51 -1.42
N THR A 262 2.87 -21.07 -2.20
CA THR A 262 3.54 -21.88 -3.22
C THR A 262 4.82 -22.54 -2.70
N VAL A 263 5.29 -22.20 -1.49
CA VAL A 263 6.50 -22.76 -0.89
C VAL A 263 6.09 -23.74 0.20
N ASP A 264 6.54 -24.99 0.09
CA ASP A 264 6.21 -26.05 1.04
C ASP A 264 6.87 -25.83 2.40
N SER A 265 6.15 -26.11 3.49
CA SER A 265 6.67 -25.92 4.85
C SER A 265 7.84 -26.85 5.15
N ASN A 266 7.84 -28.09 4.65
CA ASN A 266 8.98 -29.00 4.84
C ASN A 266 10.22 -28.50 4.11
N TYR A 267 10.04 -27.86 2.95
CA TYR A 267 11.16 -27.25 2.22
C TYR A 267 11.75 -26.05 2.97
N ILE A 268 10.93 -25.22 3.61
CA ILE A 268 11.42 -24.15 4.49
C ILE A 268 12.15 -24.77 5.70
N LEU A 269 11.56 -25.78 6.36
CA LEU A 269 12.16 -26.43 7.52
C LEU A 269 13.48 -27.14 7.20
N SER A 270 13.61 -27.79 6.03
CA SER A 270 14.85 -28.45 5.62
C SER A 270 15.97 -27.48 5.32
N ASN A 271 15.64 -26.23 4.95
CA ASN A 271 16.60 -25.15 4.72
C ASN A 271 16.78 -24.24 5.95
N SER A 272 16.05 -24.47 7.04
CA SER A 272 16.21 -23.74 8.29
C SER A 272 17.49 -24.19 8.99
N LYS A 273 18.42 -23.25 9.17
CA LYS A 273 19.65 -23.54 9.91
C LYS A 273 19.40 -23.44 11.43
N PRO A 274 19.86 -24.43 12.22
CA PRO A 274 19.89 -24.30 13.67
C PRO A 274 20.89 -23.21 14.09
N PHE A 275 20.72 -22.73 15.32
CA PHE A 275 21.62 -21.77 15.93
C PHE A 275 22.94 -22.44 16.32
N ASP A 276 24.05 -22.04 15.69
CA ASP A 276 25.38 -22.57 16.02
C ASP A 276 26.23 -21.57 16.83
N SER A 277 26.22 -20.25 16.52
CA SER A 277 26.67 -19.15 17.40
C SER A 277 26.35 -17.76 16.80
N VAL A 278 26.08 -16.75 17.63
CA VAL A 278 25.82 -15.34 17.22
C VAL A 278 26.72 -14.35 17.96
N GLU A 279 27.79 -14.83 18.60
CA GLU A 279 28.72 -14.01 19.40
C GLU A 279 29.33 -12.84 18.59
N LYS A 280 29.41 -12.95 17.26
CA LYS A 280 29.87 -11.86 16.37
C LYS A 280 28.86 -10.71 16.21
N TRP A 281 27.57 -10.92 16.44
CA TRP A 281 26.50 -9.98 16.04
C TRP A 281 25.74 -9.35 17.21
N LEU A 282 25.79 -9.94 18.39
CA LEU A 282 25.13 -9.44 19.61
C LEU A 282 26.02 -8.49 20.45
N ALA A 283 27.21 -8.14 19.95
CA ALA A 283 28.16 -7.31 20.70
C ALA A 283 27.77 -5.82 20.69
N GLU A 284 27.68 -5.28 21.91
CA GLU A 284 27.45 -3.89 22.35
C GLU A 284 26.03 -3.33 22.20
N GLY A 285 25.30 -3.28 23.32
CA GLY A 285 24.06 -2.50 23.49
C GLY A 285 22.75 -3.30 23.54
N GLN A 286 22.78 -4.63 23.40
CA GLN A 286 21.59 -5.49 23.39
C GLN A 286 21.61 -6.61 24.42
N GLU A 287 21.88 -6.24 25.67
CA GLU A 287 22.04 -7.12 26.84
C GLU A 287 20.78 -7.96 27.21
N GLN A 288 19.67 -7.85 26.45
CA GLN A 288 18.41 -8.51 26.77
C GLN A 288 18.11 -9.80 25.97
N ILE A 289 18.90 -10.12 24.93
CA ILE A 289 18.62 -11.29 24.08
C ILE A 289 19.50 -12.45 24.51
N ASP A 290 18.87 -13.42 25.17
CA ASP A 290 19.50 -14.68 25.55
C ASP A 290 19.75 -15.55 24.31
N ALA A 291 21.02 -15.60 23.90
CA ALA A 291 21.47 -16.34 22.73
C ALA A 291 21.08 -17.84 22.79
N HIS A 292 21.00 -18.42 23.99
CA HIS A 292 20.59 -19.81 24.17
C HIS A 292 19.12 -20.08 23.84
N LYS A 293 18.30 -19.03 23.74
CA LYS A 293 16.90 -19.14 23.34
C LYS A 293 16.71 -19.03 21.84
N ILE A 294 17.73 -18.75 21.04
CA ILE A 294 17.57 -18.61 19.59
C ILE A 294 17.31 -19.99 18.96
N THR A 295 16.22 -20.11 18.20
CA THR A 295 15.76 -21.38 17.62
C THR A 295 15.99 -21.50 16.12
N SER A 296 16.15 -20.39 15.42
CA SER A 296 16.41 -20.34 13.98
C SER A 296 16.98 -18.98 13.64
N ILE A 297 17.92 -18.96 12.69
CA ILE A 297 18.64 -17.77 12.29
C ILE A 297 18.85 -17.77 10.78
N VAL A 298 18.73 -16.58 10.18
CA VAL A 298 19.06 -16.34 8.79
C VAL A 298 19.78 -15.01 8.66
N THR A 299 20.85 -15.00 7.86
CA THR A 299 21.65 -13.81 7.58
C THR A 299 21.76 -13.64 6.07
N THR A 300 21.29 -12.50 5.55
CA THR A 300 21.55 -12.05 4.18
C THR A 300 22.76 -11.11 4.15
N LYS A 301 23.05 -10.48 3.01
CA LYS A 301 24.10 -9.45 2.91
C LYS A 301 23.91 -8.26 3.86
N ASP A 302 22.66 -7.92 4.18
CA ASP A 302 22.29 -6.66 4.83
C ASP A 302 21.32 -6.85 6.01
N THR A 303 20.81 -8.06 6.23
CA THR A 303 19.77 -8.34 7.21
C THR A 303 20.10 -9.57 8.02
N LEU A 304 20.04 -9.45 9.34
CA LEU A 304 20.03 -10.57 10.26
C LEU A 304 18.61 -10.74 10.82
N ALA A 305 18.08 -11.96 10.74
CA ALA A 305 16.78 -12.32 11.28
C ALA A 305 16.91 -13.57 12.15
N PHE A 306 16.27 -13.58 13.33
CA PHE A 306 16.19 -14.79 14.15
C PHE A 306 14.87 -14.91 14.89
N THR A 307 14.58 -16.12 15.37
CA THR A 307 13.43 -16.43 16.22
C THR A 307 13.89 -17.02 17.55
N LEU A 308 13.07 -16.84 18.59
CA LEU A 308 13.35 -17.34 19.94
C LEU A 308 12.42 -18.49 20.30
N GLN A 309 12.87 -19.34 21.23
CA GLN A 309 12.08 -20.36 21.87
C GLN A 309 10.87 -19.70 22.56
N ASN A 310 9.69 -20.26 22.31
CA ASN A 310 8.41 -19.75 22.84
C ASN A 310 8.06 -18.32 22.40
N SER A 311 8.65 -17.82 21.31
CA SER A 311 8.30 -16.53 20.70
C SER A 311 7.65 -16.74 19.35
N TYR A 312 6.57 -15.99 19.10
CA TYR A 312 5.90 -15.93 17.79
C TYR A 312 6.43 -14.80 16.89
N PHE A 313 7.49 -14.13 17.34
CA PHE A 313 8.09 -12.99 16.68
C PHE A 313 9.43 -13.33 16.03
N ILE A 314 9.66 -12.67 14.90
CA ILE A 314 10.92 -12.59 14.16
C ILE A 314 11.60 -11.30 14.56
N TYR A 315 12.84 -11.38 15.03
CA TYR A 315 13.67 -10.25 15.43
C TYR A 315 14.56 -9.87 14.26
N LEU A 316 14.58 -8.57 13.92
CA LEU A 316 15.23 -8.06 12.73
C LEU A 316 16.31 -7.05 13.07
N PHE A 317 17.44 -7.19 12.38
CA PHE A 317 18.60 -6.34 12.50
C PHE A 317 19.11 -5.95 11.12
N SER A 318 19.51 -4.69 10.97
CA SER A 318 20.40 -4.31 9.88
C SER A 318 21.80 -4.79 10.23
N ILE A 319 22.60 -5.16 9.24
CA ILE A 319 24.02 -5.45 9.39
C ILE A 319 24.83 -4.70 8.33
N ALA A 320 26.11 -4.45 8.62
CA ALA A 320 27.04 -3.87 7.66
C ALA A 320 27.29 -4.86 6.51
N ASN A 321 27.34 -4.38 5.27
CA ASN A 321 27.93 -5.17 4.17
C ASN A 321 29.41 -5.42 4.54
N GLU A 322 29.79 -6.67 4.80
CA GLU A 322 31.20 -7.10 4.71
C GLU A 322 31.60 -7.25 3.23
#